data_AF-A0A7W6MSV3-F1
#
_entry.id   AF-A0A7W6MSV3-F1
#
_cell.length_a   1.000
_cell.length_b   1.000
_cell.length_c   1.000
_cell.angle_alpha   90.00
_cell.angle_beta   90.00
_cell.angle_gamma   90.00
#
_symmetry.space_group_name_H-M   'P 1'
#
loop_
_entity.id
_entity.type
_entity.pdbx_description
1 polymer ?
#
loop_
_entity_poly.entity_id
_entity_poly.type
_entity_poly.pdbx_seq_one_letter_code
_entity_poly.pdbx_strand_id
1 'polypeptide(L)' 'MICSFECTYCADCAEGVLSGVCPNCGGELVRRPIRPAEKLVNNPPSTTRILKAEGCKPGRAA' A
#
# COMPACT_ATOMS: atom_id res chain seq x y z
N MET A 1 2.17 10.61 -0.43
CA MET A 1 1.20 9.69 -1.07
C MET A 1 1.93 8.41 -1.48
N ILE A 2 1.34 7.23 -1.26
CA ILE A 2 2.03 5.92 -1.37
C ILE A 2 1.21 4.92 -2.23
N CYS A 3 1.87 4.02 -2.97
CA CYS A 3 1.21 2.93 -3.71
C CYS A 3 1.33 1.56 -3.00
N SER A 4 0.66 0.51 -3.52
CA SER A 4 0.67 -0.85 -2.92
C SER A 4 2.00 -1.62 -3.01
N PHE A 5 2.98 -1.03 -3.69
CA PHE A 5 4.39 -1.45 -3.73
C PHE A 5 5.31 -0.45 -3.03
N GLU A 6 4.75 0.44 -2.22
CA GLU A 6 5.48 1.39 -1.36
C GLU A 6 6.31 2.45 -2.12
N CYS A 7 6.03 2.68 -3.41
CA CYS A 7 6.51 3.88 -4.09
C CYS A 7 5.89 5.10 -3.42
N THR A 8 6.73 6.06 -3.02
CA THR A 8 6.31 7.23 -2.23
C THR A 8 6.58 8.51 -3.00
N TYR A 9 5.60 9.40 -3.03
CA TYR A 9 5.66 10.70 -3.69
C TYR A 9 5.14 11.81 -2.76
N CYS A 10 5.55 13.05 -3.03
CA CYS A 10 5.02 14.23 -2.35
C CYS A 10 3.51 14.40 -2.62
N ALA A 11 2.80 15.16 -1.77
CA ALA A 11 1.36 15.39 -1.96
C ALA A 11 1.07 16.10 -3.29
N ASP A 12 1.78 17.20 -3.55
CA ASP A 12 1.65 17.99 -4.79
C ASP A 12 1.93 17.16 -6.03
N CYS A 13 2.93 16.27 -5.96
CA CYS A 13 3.33 15.38 -7.03
C CYS A 13 2.22 14.39 -7.37
N ALA A 14 1.62 13.80 -6.34
CA ALA A 14 0.60 12.79 -6.48
C ALA A 14 -0.73 13.38 -6.95
N GLU A 15 -1.13 14.56 -6.45
CA GLU A 15 -2.39 15.19 -6.83
C GLU A 15 -2.30 15.93 -8.17
N GLY A 16 -1.17 16.58 -8.45
CA GLY A 16 -0.98 17.38 -9.66
C GLY A 16 -0.41 16.57 -10.83
N VAL A 17 0.89 16.32 -10.80
CA VAL A 17 1.64 15.74 -11.95
C VAL A 17 1.19 14.33 -12.28
N LEU A 18 0.89 13.54 -11.25
CA LEU A 18 0.62 12.11 -11.37
C LEU A 18 -0.88 11.78 -11.33
N SER A 19 -1.76 12.76 -11.08
CA SER A 19 -3.23 12.59 -11.08
C SER A 19 -3.73 11.39 -10.26
N GLY A 20 -3.09 11.11 -9.13
CA GLY A 20 -3.42 10.01 -8.22
C GLY A 20 -2.93 8.63 -8.66
N VAL A 21 -2.17 8.53 -9.75
CA VAL A 21 -1.71 7.25 -10.34
C VAL A 21 -0.20 7.11 -10.26
N CYS A 22 0.26 5.99 -9.73
CA CYS A 22 1.68 5.67 -9.64
C CYS A 22 2.24 5.35 -11.04
N PRO A 23 3.27 6.06 -11.52
CA PRO A 23 3.84 5.82 -12.85
C PRO A 23 4.58 4.47 -12.94
N ASN A 24 5.03 3.93 -11.81
CA ASN A 24 5.79 2.68 -11.77
C ASN A 24 4.89 1.44 -11.81
N CYS A 25 3.76 1.48 -11.10
CA CYS A 25 2.89 0.31 -10.94
C CYS A 25 1.49 0.46 -11.53
N GLY A 26 1.10 1.66 -11.99
CA GLY A 26 -0.24 1.96 -12.49
C GLY A 26 -1.35 1.91 -11.43
N GLY A 27 -0.98 1.80 -10.14
CA GLY A 27 -1.91 1.75 -9.03
C GLY A 27 -2.20 3.12 -8.42
N GLU A 28 -3.18 3.18 -7.53
CA GLU A 28 -3.54 4.41 -6.82
C GLU A 28 -2.45 4.90 -5.85
N LEU A 29 -2.37 6.21 -5.69
CA LEU A 29 -1.52 6.92 -4.73
C LEU A 29 -2.39 7.45 -3.58
N VAL A 30 -2.64 6.62 -2.55
CA VAL A 30 -3.50 6.97 -1.41
C VAL A 30 -2.88 6.49 -0.10
N ARG A 31 -3.48 6.76 1.08
CA ARG A 31 -2.92 6.30 2.37
C ARG A 31 -2.89 4.77 2.51
N ARG A 32 -3.90 4.07 1.99
CA ARG A 32 -4.02 2.60 2.10
C ARG A 32 -4.37 2.01 0.73
N PRO A 33 -3.40 1.97 -0.19
CA PRO A 33 -3.63 1.59 -1.58
C PRO A 33 -3.96 0.10 -1.70
N ILE A 34 -4.96 -0.20 -2.50
CA ILE A 34 -5.30 -1.54 -2.96
C ILE A 34 -4.25 -1.96 -4.00
N ARG A 35 -3.94 -3.27 -4.05
CA ARG A 35 -3.18 -3.84 -5.16
C ARG A 35 -4.14 -4.15 -6.31
N PRO A 36 -4.01 -3.51 -7.48
CA PRO A 36 -4.91 -3.75 -8.62
C PRO A 36 -4.94 -5.23 -9.03
N ALA A 37 -6.07 -5.69 -9.58
CA ALA A 37 -6.30 -7.08 -9.95
C ALA A 37 -5.19 -7.66 -10.84
N GLU A 38 -4.74 -6.89 -11.84
CA GLU A 38 -3.66 -7.29 -12.74
C GLU A 38 -2.33 -7.53 -12.00
N LYS A 39 -2.06 -6.76 -10.93
CA LYS A 39 -0.84 -6.89 -10.14
C LYS A 39 -0.91 -8.06 -9.15
N LEU A 40 -2.10 -8.53 -8.79
CA LEU A 40 -2.28 -9.71 -7.94
C LEU A 40 -1.85 -11.01 -8.61
N VAL A 41 -1.89 -11.08 -9.95
CA VAL A 41 -1.44 -12.27 -10.71
C VAL A 41 0.02 -12.61 -10.38
N ASN A 42 0.89 -11.61 -10.37
CA ASN A 42 2.32 -11.77 -10.11
C ASN A 42 2.71 -11.53 -8.65
N ASN A 43 1.83 -10.86 -7.86
CA ASN A 43 2.12 -10.46 -6.48
C ASN A 43 0.91 -10.74 -5.56
N PRO A 44 0.50 -12.01 -5.41
CA PRO A 44 -0.64 -12.36 -4.58
C PRO A 44 -0.31 -12.17 -3.09
N PRO A 45 -1.31 -11.89 -2.24
CA PRO A 45 -1.12 -11.95 -0.80
C PRO A 45 -0.75 -13.38 -0.37
N SER A 46 -0.05 -13.50 0.77
CA SER A 46 0.20 -14.82 1.37
C SER A 46 -1.11 -15.55 1.62
N THR A 47 -1.15 -16.83 1.24
CA THR A 47 -2.26 -17.75 1.53
C THR A 47 -2.24 -18.25 2.97
N THR A 48 -1.09 -18.15 3.64
CA THR A 48 -0.95 -18.57 5.03
C THR A 48 -1.33 -17.43 5.95
N ARG A 49 -2.35 -17.64 6.79
CA ARG A 49 -2.72 -16.69 7.85
C ARG A 49 -1.83 -16.94 9.07
N ILE A 50 -1.03 -15.96 9.44
CA ILE A 50 -0.19 -16.01 10.65
C ILE A 50 -0.96 -15.34 11.79
N LEU A 51 -1.35 -16.13 12.79
CA LEU A 51 -1.96 -15.63 14.02
C LEU A 51 -0.89 -15.51 15.11
N LYS A 52 -0.79 -14.33 15.71
CA LYS A 52 -0.07 -14.18 16.98
C LYS A 52 -1.03 -14.46 18.13
N ALA A 53 -1.02 -15.70 18.65
CA ALA A 53 -1.97 -16.17 19.65
C ALA A 53 -2.02 -15.27 20.90
N GLU A 54 -0.88 -14.74 21.32
CA GLU A 54 -0.75 -13.88 22.50
C GLU A 54 -1.17 -12.42 22.27
N GLY A 55 -1.59 -12.08 21.05
CA GLY A 55 -2.04 -10.74 20.68
C GLY A 55 -0.93 -9.70 20.55
N CYS A 56 -1.33 -8.46 20.25
CA CYS A 56 -0.43 -7.31 20.26
C CYS A 56 -0.18 -6.86 21.71
N LYS A 57 1.08 -6.64 22.08
CA LYS A 57 1.40 -5.98 23.36
C LYS A 57 0.76 -4.58 23.38
N PRO A 58 0.27 -4.09 24.52
CA PRO A 58 -0.23 -2.72 24.60
C PRO A 58 0.89 -1.77 24.17
N GLY A 59 0.61 -0.95 23.15
CA GLY A 59 1.53 0.09 22.71
C GLY A 59 1.72 1.10 23.83
N ARG A 60 2.95 1.57 24.04
CA ARG A 60 3.18 2.72 24.92
C ARG A 60 2.41 3.90 24.30
N ALA A 61 1.53 4.53 25.06
CA ALA A 61 0.88 5.76 24.61
C ALA A 61 1.98 6.76 24.24
N ALA A 62 1.88 7.32 23.02
CA ALA A 62 2.77 8.35 22.51
C ALA A 62 2.46 9.69 23.18
#